data_AF-A0A960ZW28-F1
#
_entry.id   AF-A0A960ZW28-F1
#
_cell.length_a   1.000
_cell.length_b   1.000
_cell.length_c   1.000
_cell.angle_alpha   90.00
_cell.angle_beta   90.00
_cell.angle_gamma   90.00
#
_symmetry.space_group_name_H-M   'P 1'
#
loop_
_entity.id
_entity.type
_entity.pdbx_description
1 polymer ?
#
loop_
_entity_poly.entity_id
_entity_poly.type
_entity_poly.pdbx_seq_one_letter_code
_entity_poly.pdbx_strand_id
1 'polypeptide(L)'
;YCKTTIREMDMLGVTPDRFTLEIAMHVREGAEALAAGFSKLQMAPSAASDDAERARKAERSAEKAYRRALAALFQGEDFINMFKRREIYRHLSNAADRAASASFALNDIVVKMV
;
A
#
# COMPACT_ATOMS: atom_id res chain seq x y z
N TYR A 1 -0.61 -5.73 8.14
CA TYR A 1 -1.86 -5.27 7.52
C TYR A 1 -2.46 -6.29 6.55
N CYS A 2 -1.78 -6.76 5.49
CA CYS A 2 -2.42 -7.65 4.50
C CYS A 2 -3.15 -8.89 5.08
N LYS A 3 -2.52 -9.62 6.01
CA LYS A 3 -3.15 -10.76 6.70
C LYS A 3 -4.35 -10.35 7.58
N THR A 4 -4.28 -9.20 8.23
CA THR A 4 -5.37 -8.72 9.10
C THR A 4 -6.54 -8.20 8.27
N THR A 5 -6.27 -7.53 7.15
CA THR A 5 -7.28 -7.09 6.18
C THR A 5 -8.12 -8.27 5.67
N ILE A 6 -7.50 -9.39 5.29
CA ILE A 6 -8.23 -10.59 4.83
C ILE A 6 -9.15 -11.12 5.94
N ARG A 7 -8.64 -11.26 7.16
CA ARG A 7 -9.46 -11.71 8.30
C ARG A 7 -10.62 -10.77 8.59
N GLU A 8 -10.41 -9.47 8.50
CA GLU A 8 -11.47 -8.48 8.70
C GLU A 8 -12.52 -8.51 7.60
N MET A 9 -12.11 -8.73 6.35
CA MET A 9 -13.05 -8.96 5.24
C MET A 9 -13.96 -10.15 5.55
N ASP A 10 -13.40 -11.26 6.03
CA ASP A 10 -14.17 -12.44 6.43
C ASP A 10 -15.11 -12.12 7.61
N MET A 11 -14.60 -11.47 8.65
CA MET A 11 -15.39 -11.12 9.85
C MET A 11 -16.53 -10.13 9.57
N LEU A 12 -16.31 -9.18 8.65
CA LEU A 12 -17.31 -8.16 8.29
C LEU A 12 -18.25 -8.64 7.17
N GLY A 13 -17.94 -9.76 6.51
CA GLY A 13 -18.68 -10.28 5.36
C GLY A 13 -18.52 -9.40 4.11
N VAL A 14 -17.34 -8.84 3.89
CA VAL A 14 -17.05 -7.94 2.75
C VAL A 14 -16.27 -8.69 1.69
N THR A 15 -16.82 -8.79 0.49
CA THR A 15 -16.12 -9.31 -0.68
C THR A 15 -15.24 -8.23 -1.33
N PRO A 16 -14.08 -8.61 -1.89
CA PRO A 16 -13.22 -7.68 -2.62
C PRO A 16 -13.96 -7.11 -3.83
N ASP A 17 -13.77 -5.82 -4.06
CA ASP A 17 -14.24 -5.12 -5.25
C ASP A 17 -13.05 -4.58 -6.07
N ARG A 18 -13.37 -3.84 -7.14
CA ARG A 18 -12.37 -3.24 -8.02
C ARG A 18 -11.41 -2.31 -7.27
N PHE A 19 -11.89 -1.54 -6.29
CA PHE A 19 -11.05 -0.63 -5.53
C PHE A 19 -10.13 -1.38 -4.55
N THR A 20 -10.65 -2.45 -3.93
CA THR A 20 -9.88 -3.35 -3.08
C THR A 20 -8.70 -3.95 -3.86
N LEU A 21 -8.97 -4.44 -5.06
CA LEU A 21 -7.95 -4.98 -5.96
C LEU A 21 -6.92 -3.91 -6.35
N GLU A 22 -7.38 -2.74 -6.78
CA GLU A 22 -6.51 -1.64 -7.22
C GLU A 22 -5.55 -1.19 -6.11
N ILE A 23 -6.05 -0.95 -4.89
CA ILE A 23 -5.20 -0.56 -3.76
C ILE A 23 -4.22 -1.70 -3.42
N ALA A 24 -4.69 -2.95 -3.38
CA ALA A 24 -3.84 -4.11 -3.09
C ALA A 24 -2.72 -4.32 -4.13
N MET A 25 -2.99 -4.03 -5.41
CA MET A 25 -1.98 -4.07 -6.47
C MET A 25 -0.86 -3.07 -6.21
N HIS A 26 -1.19 -1.83 -5.84
CA HIS A 26 -0.18 -0.82 -5.50
C HIS A 26 0.61 -1.18 -4.22
N VAL A 27 -0.05 -1.78 -3.22
CA VAL A 27 0.67 -2.31 -2.03
C VAL A 27 1.68 -3.38 -2.44
N ARG A 28 1.30 -4.29 -3.34
CA ARG A 28 2.20 -5.32 -3.88
C ARG A 28 3.37 -4.71 -4.64
N GLU A 29 3.10 -3.78 -5.56
CA GLU A 29 4.14 -3.07 -6.33
C GLU A 29 5.17 -2.39 -5.41
N GLY A 30 4.70 -1.74 -4.33
CA GLY A 30 5.58 -1.12 -3.35
C GLY A 30 6.45 -2.14 -2.59
N ALA A 31 5.87 -3.28 -2.20
CA ALA A 31 6.61 -4.36 -1.53
C ALA A 31 7.65 -5.01 -2.46
N GLU A 32 7.31 -5.25 -3.72
CA GLU A 32 8.22 -5.79 -4.73
C GLU A 32 9.39 -4.84 -5.02
N ALA A 33 9.10 -3.53 -5.14
CA ALA A 33 10.14 -2.51 -5.29
C ALA A 33 11.10 -2.49 -4.09
N LEU A 34 10.59 -2.55 -2.86
CA LEU A 34 11.43 -2.64 -1.67
C LEU A 34 12.31 -3.89 -1.66
N ALA A 35 11.74 -5.05 -1.99
CA ALA A 35 12.49 -6.30 -2.06
C ALA A 35 13.65 -6.20 -3.08
N ALA A 36 13.38 -5.62 -4.25
CA ALA A 36 14.40 -5.35 -5.25
C ALA A 36 15.47 -4.37 -4.74
N GLY A 37 15.07 -3.27 -4.09
CA GLY A 37 15.99 -2.28 -3.52
C GLY A 37 16.92 -2.85 -2.45
N PHE A 38 16.38 -3.58 -1.47
CA PHE A 38 17.18 -4.22 -0.43
C PHE A 38 18.16 -5.24 -1.01
N SER A 39 17.79 -5.97 -2.07
CA SER A 39 18.68 -6.94 -2.72
C SER A 39 19.91 -6.31 -3.40
N LYS A 40 19.83 -5.02 -3.75
CA LYS A 40 20.91 -4.29 -4.43
C LYS A 40 21.94 -3.68 -3.49
N LEU A 41 21.64 -3.58 -2.19
CA LEU A 41 22.48 -2.88 -1.21
C LEU A 41 23.94 -3.38 -1.18
N GLN A 42 24.18 -4.67 -1.43
CA GLN A 42 25.54 -5.21 -1.40
C GLN A 42 26.38 -4.84 -2.64
N MET A 43 25.76 -4.79 -3.82
CA MET A 43 26.47 -4.71 -5.10
C MET A 43 26.36 -3.34 -5.77
N ALA A 44 25.22 -2.66 -5.59
CA ALA A 44 24.94 -1.36 -6.19
C ALA A 44 24.03 -0.51 -5.28
N PRO A 45 24.55 -0.01 -4.14
CA PRO A 45 23.76 0.76 -3.17
C PRO A 45 23.04 1.96 -3.79
N SER A 46 23.70 2.71 -4.68
CA SER A 46 23.09 3.88 -5.34
C SER A 46 21.84 3.53 -6.15
N ALA A 47 21.82 2.37 -6.82
CA ALA A 47 20.69 1.89 -7.61
C ALA A 47 19.50 1.43 -6.75
N ALA A 48 19.67 1.26 -5.43
CA ALA A 48 18.58 0.96 -4.51
C ALA A 48 17.73 2.19 -4.17
N SER A 49 18.23 3.40 -4.39
CA SER A 49 17.46 4.64 -4.20
C SER A 49 16.28 4.73 -5.19
N ASP A 50 16.49 4.30 -6.44
CA ASP A 50 15.43 4.24 -7.46
C ASP A 50 14.27 3.31 -7.02
N ASP A 51 14.61 2.19 -6.38
CA ASP A 51 13.63 1.25 -5.83
C ASP A 51 12.84 1.83 -4.65
N ALA A 52 13.52 2.59 -3.78
CA ALA A 52 12.85 3.32 -2.71
C ALA A 52 11.84 4.33 -3.27
N GLU A 53 12.20 5.07 -4.32
CA GLU A 53 11.28 6.02 -4.96
C GLU A 53 10.12 5.30 -5.68
N ARG A 54 10.38 4.14 -6.30
CA ARG A 54 9.30 3.30 -6.86
C ARG A 54 8.31 2.88 -5.78
N ALA A 55 8.78 2.47 -4.60
CA ALA A 55 7.92 2.12 -3.48
C ALA A 55 7.06 3.32 -2.99
N ARG A 56 7.63 4.52 -2.92
CA ARG A 56 6.86 5.74 -2.59
C ARG A 56 5.84 6.09 -3.67
N LYS A 57 6.19 5.93 -4.95
CA LYS A 57 5.25 6.17 -6.04
C LYS A 57 4.05 5.22 -5.97
N ALA A 58 4.29 3.96 -5.61
CA ALA A 58 3.24 2.98 -5.41
C ALA A 58 2.31 3.37 -4.24
N GLU A 59 2.87 3.81 -3.10
CA GLU A 59 2.07 4.31 -1.97
C GLU A 59 1.20 5.51 -2.37
N ARG A 60 1.76 6.54 -3.02
CA ARG A 60 0.97 7.68 -3.51
C ARG A 60 -0.16 7.26 -4.48
N SER A 61 0.04 6.17 -5.21
CA SER A 61 -0.98 5.63 -6.13
C SER A 61 -2.07 4.89 -5.36
N ALA A 62 -1.70 4.11 -4.34
CA ALA A 62 -2.63 3.49 -3.39
C ALA A 62 -3.49 4.55 -2.67
N GLU A 63 -2.88 5.65 -2.22
CA GLU A 63 -3.61 6.76 -1.58
C GLU A 63 -4.62 7.41 -2.52
N LYS A 64 -4.25 7.66 -3.78
CA LYS A 64 -5.18 8.19 -4.79
C LYS A 64 -6.33 7.23 -5.07
N ALA A 65 -6.07 5.93 -5.17
CA ALA A 65 -7.09 4.91 -5.33
C ALA A 65 -8.02 4.87 -4.11
N TYR A 66 -7.48 4.94 -2.90
CA TYR A 66 -8.23 5.05 -1.65
C TYR A 66 -9.18 6.25 -1.64
N ARG A 67 -8.70 7.45 -1.97
CA ARG A 67 -9.54 8.67 -2.00
C ARG A 67 -10.67 8.56 -3.02
N ARG A 68 -10.40 8.00 -4.21
CA ARG A 68 -11.45 7.72 -5.22
C ARG A 68 -12.46 6.69 -4.74
N ALA A 69 -12.00 5.63 -4.06
CA ALA A 69 -12.85 4.60 -3.49
C ALA A 69 -13.80 5.19 -2.46
N LEU A 70 -13.32 6.07 -1.57
CA LEU A 70 -14.18 6.78 -0.61
C LEU A 70 -15.21 7.67 -1.29
N ALA A 71 -14.80 8.47 -2.28
CA ALA A 71 -15.72 9.36 -2.99
C ALA A 71 -16.87 8.60 -3.66
N ALA A 72 -16.57 7.41 -4.23
CA ALA A 72 -17.56 6.52 -4.81
C ALA A 72 -18.42 5.79 -3.76
N LEU A 73 -17.82 5.43 -2.62
CA LEU A 73 -18.49 4.70 -1.54
C LEU A 73 -19.58 5.54 -0.87
N PHE A 74 -19.37 6.85 -0.72
CA PHE A 74 -20.31 7.77 -0.04
C PHE A 74 -21.42 8.34 -0.93
N GLN A 75 -21.84 7.63 -1.98
CA GLN A 75 -22.93 8.04 -2.88
C GLN A 75 -24.26 7.28 -2.66
N GLY A 76 -24.31 6.30 -1.76
CA GLY A 76 -25.49 5.46 -1.50
C GLY A 76 -26.15 5.70 -0.13
N GLU A 77 -27.06 4.79 0.24
CA GLU A 77 -27.80 4.85 1.51
C GLU A 77 -27.48 3.68 2.47
N ASP A 78 -26.69 2.69 2.02
CA ASP A 78 -26.29 1.55 2.85
C ASP A 78 -25.08 1.89 3.74
N PHE A 79 -25.35 2.66 4.79
CA PHE A 79 -24.32 3.13 5.72
C PHE A 79 -23.54 2.00 6.39
N ILE A 80 -24.19 0.85 6.69
CA ILE A 80 -23.51 -0.27 7.35
C ILE A 80 -22.45 -0.85 6.41
N ASN A 81 -22.79 -1.14 5.15
CA ASN A 81 -21.78 -1.61 4.20
C ASN A 81 -20.73 -0.55 3.87
N MET A 82 -21.09 0.74 3.89
CA MET A 82 -20.10 1.82 3.77
C MET A 82 -19.05 1.77 4.88
N PHE A 83 -19.47 1.66 6.14
CA PHE A 83 -18.51 1.59 7.25
C PHE A 83 -17.60 0.36 7.15
N LYS A 84 -18.18 -0.80 6.81
CA LYS A 84 -17.42 -2.03 6.62
C LYS A 84 -16.37 -1.89 5.50
N ARG A 85 -16.76 -1.42 4.32
CA ARG A 85 -15.85 -1.24 3.17
C ARG A 85 -14.80 -0.15 3.42
N ARG A 86 -15.20 0.96 4.05
CA ARG A 86 -14.27 2.04 4.43
C ARG A 86 -13.14 1.51 5.28
N GLU A 87 -13.44 0.61 6.22
CA GLU A 87 -12.45 0.02 7.09
C GLU A 87 -11.44 -0.84 6.32
N ILE A 88 -11.93 -1.68 5.40
CA ILE A 88 -11.07 -2.50 4.52
C ILE A 88 -10.15 -1.60 3.67
N TYR A 89 -10.70 -0.57 3.04
CA TYR A 89 -9.91 0.38 2.26
C TYR A 89 -8.85 1.10 3.11
N ARG A 90 -9.21 1.49 4.34
CA ARG A 90 -8.30 2.15 5.27
C ARG A 90 -7.15 1.23 5.67
N HIS A 91 -7.41 -0.05 5.90
CA HIS A 91 -6.36 -1.01 6.22
C HIS A 91 -5.41 -1.31 5.06
N LEU A 92 -5.91 -1.29 3.82
CA LEU A 92 -5.07 -1.36 2.63
C LEU A 92 -4.21 -0.11 2.47
N SER A 93 -4.77 1.09 2.70
CA SER A 93 -3.99 2.35 2.69
C SER A 93 -2.89 2.32 3.76
N ASN A 94 -3.22 1.91 4.99
CA ASN A 94 -2.24 1.76 6.06
C ASN A 94 -1.13 0.75 5.71
N ALA A 95 -1.45 -0.29 4.91
CA ALA A 95 -0.44 -1.22 4.42
C ALA A 95 0.53 -0.54 3.46
N ALA A 96 0.04 0.32 2.57
CA ALA A 96 0.85 1.11 1.66
C ALA A 96 1.76 2.09 2.42
N ASP A 97 1.25 2.76 3.45
CA ASP A 97 2.03 3.67 4.31
C ASP A 97 3.20 2.95 4.99
N ARG A 98 3.02 1.68 5.37
CA ARG A 98 4.11 0.86 5.92
C ARG A 98 5.16 0.52 4.89
N ALA A 99 4.78 0.30 3.63
CA ALA A 99 5.74 0.13 2.55
C ALA A 99 6.52 1.45 2.32
N ALA A 100 5.85 2.60 2.28
CA ALA A 100 6.54 3.88 2.21
C ALA A 100 7.48 4.11 3.41
N SER A 101 7.08 3.70 4.62
CA SER A 101 7.93 3.76 5.81
C SER A 101 9.25 2.99 5.62
N ALA A 102 9.17 1.79 5.05
CA ALA A 102 10.35 0.99 4.71
C ALA A 102 11.22 1.64 3.62
N SER A 103 10.61 2.38 2.68
CA SER A 103 11.36 3.12 1.66
C SER A 103 12.23 4.24 2.25
N PHE A 104 11.79 4.89 3.33
CA PHE A 104 12.60 5.88 4.03
C PHE A 104 13.84 5.23 4.65
N ALA A 105 13.67 4.07 5.29
CA ALA A 105 14.78 3.31 5.86
C ALA A 105 15.78 2.84 4.79
N LEU A 106 15.27 2.33 3.66
CA LEU A 106 16.12 1.95 2.53
C LEU A 106 16.93 3.15 2.03
N ASN A 107 16.30 4.30 1.81
CA ASN A 107 16.99 5.49 1.32
C ASN A 107 18.01 6.04 2.33
N ASP A 108 17.72 6.01 3.62
CA ASP A 108 18.65 6.40 4.68
C ASP A 108 19.89 5.49 4.74
N ILE A 109 19.72 4.18 4.52
CA ILE A 109 20.85 3.24 4.37
C ILE A 109 21.70 3.62 3.15
N VAL A 110 21.07 3.85 2.00
CA VAL A 110 21.79 4.21 0.76
C VAL A 110 22.62 5.48 0.95
N VAL A 111 22.05 6.52 1.56
CA VAL A 111 22.75 7.79 1.85
C VAL A 111 23.98 7.58 2.75
N LYS A 112 24.00 6.56 3.60
CA LYS A 112 25.13 6.25 4.49
C LYS A 112 26.17 5.32 3.85
N MET A 113 25.83 4.64 2.76
CA MET A 113 26.73 3.72 2.05
C MET A 113 27.47 4.37 0.88
N VAL A 114 26.98 5.52 0.40
CA VAL A 114 27.57 6.33 -0.68
C VAL A 114 28.31 7.50 -0.06
#